data_AF-A0A968MFT1-F1
#
_entry.id   AF-A0A968MFT1-F1
#
_cell.length_a   1.000
_cell.length_b   1.000
_cell.length_c   1.000
_cell.angle_alpha   90.00
_cell.angle_beta   90.00
_cell.angle_gamma   90.00
#
_symmetry.space_group_name_H-M   'P 1'
#
loop_
_entity.id
_entity.type
_entity.pdbx_description
1 polymer ?
#
loop_
_entity_poly.entity_id
_entity_poly.type
_entity_poly.pdbx_seq_one_letter_code
_entity_poly.pdbx_strand_id
1 'polypeptide(L)'
;MLHAWDHENKKIAEAKGLVIQGKKSPVFYYMKKCLMDVKLLSSYTGFSGFKVKRHFKPNNFNKLTDTELDKYVYAFGLKEKKDLFKID
;
A
#
# COMPACT_ATOMS: atom_id res chain seq x y z
N MET A 1 -1.66 28.75 -8.36
CA MET A 1 -0.80 27.68 -8.89
C MET A 1 -0.94 26.51 -7.93
N LEU A 2 -1.57 25.41 -8.32
CA LEU A 2 -1.69 24.22 -7.46
C LEU A 2 -0.29 23.62 -7.30
N HIS A 3 0.17 23.46 -6.06
CA HIS A 3 1.51 22.93 -5.79
C HIS A 3 1.48 21.39 -5.96
N ALA A 4 2.58 20.78 -6.42
CA ALA A 4 2.69 19.33 -6.59
C ALA A 4 2.33 18.54 -5.31
N TRP A 5 2.52 19.18 -4.15
CA TRP A 5 2.14 18.67 -2.84
C TRP A 5 0.63 18.42 -2.69
N ASP A 6 -0.21 19.33 -3.20
CA ASP A 6 -1.67 19.21 -3.09
C ASP A 6 -2.20 18.02 -3.89
N HIS A 7 -1.58 17.76 -5.04
CA HIS A 7 -1.94 16.64 -5.90
C HIS A 7 -1.60 15.28 -5.28
N GLU A 8 -0.43 15.16 -4.63
CA GLU A 8 -0.08 13.92 -3.93
C GLU A 8 -0.95 13.71 -2.69
N ASN A 9 -1.24 14.75 -1.91
CA ASN A 9 -2.17 14.66 -0.78
C ASN A 9 -3.56 14.19 -1.21
N LYS A 10 -4.05 14.70 -2.35
CA LYS A 10 -5.32 14.25 -2.93
C LYS A 10 -5.30 12.75 -3.27
N LYS A 11 -4.24 12.25 -3.90
CA LYS A 11 -4.10 10.81 -4.21
C LYS A 11 -4.05 9.95 -2.95
N ILE A 12 -3.40 10.42 -1.88
CA ILE A 12 -3.33 9.71 -0.60
C ILE A 12 -4.73 9.65 0.03
N ALA A 13 -5.46 10.77 0.05
CA ALA A 13 -6.83 10.83 0.56
C ALA A 13 -7.78 9.94 -0.23
N GLU A 14 -7.67 9.92 -1.56
CA GLU A 14 -8.43 9.00 -2.42
C GLU A 14 -8.10 7.54 -2.12
N ALA A 15 -6.81 7.20 -1.98
CA ALA A 15 -6.39 5.84 -1.64
C ALA A 15 -6.93 5.39 -0.29
N LYS A 16 -6.89 6.27 0.73
CA LYS A 16 -7.50 6.05 2.04
C LYS A 16 -9.00 5.77 1.91
N GLY A 17 -9.74 6.61 1.20
CA GLY A 17 -11.18 6.42 0.97
C GLY A 17 -11.51 5.08 0.32
N LEU A 18 -10.71 4.66 -0.66
CA LEU A 18 -10.89 3.36 -1.32
C LEU A 18 -10.61 2.17 -0.39
N VAL A 19 -9.70 2.29 0.57
CA VAL A 19 -9.45 1.24 1.56
C VAL A 19 -10.58 1.18 2.59
N ILE A 20 -11.03 2.32 3.10
CA ILE A 20 -12.16 2.40 4.04
C ILE A 20 -13.44 1.81 3.42
N GLN A 21 -13.67 2.05 2.12
CA GLN A 21 -14.80 1.48 1.37
C GLN A 21 -14.62 -0.01 1.02
N GLY A 22 -13.51 -0.65 1.39
CA GLY A 22 -13.23 -2.05 1.05
C GLY A 22 -12.99 -2.30 -0.44
N LYS A 23 -12.65 -1.28 -1.23
CA LYS A 23 -12.35 -1.39 -2.67
C LYS A 23 -10.88 -1.69 -2.96
N LYS A 24 -9.99 -1.29 -2.04
CA LYS A 24 -8.55 -1.50 -2.11
C LYS A 24 -8.03 -2.04 -0.78
N SER A 25 -6.91 -2.76 -0.84
CA SER A 25 -6.21 -3.22 0.36
C SER A 25 -5.31 -2.11 0.94
N PRO A 26 -4.85 -2.26 2.18
CA PRO A 26 -3.92 -1.31 2.77
C PRO A 26 -2.61 -1.12 2.01
N VAL A 27 -2.13 -2.13 1.29
CA VAL A 27 -0.92 -2.04 0.46
C VAL A 27 -1.05 -0.90 -0.56
N PHE A 28 -2.25 -0.68 -1.11
CA PHE A 28 -2.49 0.41 -2.06
C PHE A 28 -2.37 1.79 -1.41
N TYR A 29 -2.89 1.94 -0.18
CA TYR A 29 -2.78 3.17 0.58
C TYR A 29 -1.32 3.47 0.94
N TYR A 30 -0.61 2.52 1.55
CA TYR A 30 0.78 2.73 1.96
C TYR A 30 1.72 2.95 0.78
N MET A 31 1.48 2.31 -0.37
CA MET A 31 2.23 2.63 -1.59
C MET A 31 2.10 4.11 -1.95
N LYS A 32 0.90 4.70 -1.86
CA LYS A 32 0.69 6.14 -2.12
C LYS A 32 1.25 7.02 -1.00
N LYS A 33 1.02 6.65 0.26
CA LYS A 33 1.51 7.40 1.43
C LYS A 33 3.03 7.50 1.46
N CYS A 34 3.72 6.43 1.11
CA CYS A 34 5.18 6.38 1.03
C CYS A 34 5.73 6.90 -0.31
N LEU A 35 4.89 7.50 -1.17
CA LEU A 35 5.25 8.03 -2.49
C LEU A 35 5.95 6.99 -3.39
N MET A 36 5.57 5.72 -3.25
CA MET A 36 6.10 4.60 -4.02
C MET A 36 5.27 4.32 -5.27
N ASP A 37 5.92 3.70 -6.25
CA ASP A 37 5.24 3.05 -7.37
C ASP A 37 5.36 1.52 -7.26
N VAL A 38 4.73 0.81 -8.21
CA VAL A 38 4.75 -0.66 -8.24
C VAL A 38 6.17 -1.20 -8.43
N LYS A 39 7.02 -0.52 -9.21
CA LYS A 39 8.37 -0.98 -9.54
C LYS A 39 9.25 -0.92 -8.29
N LEU A 40 9.22 0.20 -7.58
CA LEU A 40 9.94 0.39 -6.33
C LEU A 40 9.43 -0.55 -5.25
N LEU A 41 8.11 -0.68 -5.09
CA LEU A 41 7.54 -1.62 -4.12
C LEU A 41 7.91 -3.08 -4.43
N SER A 42 8.01 -3.44 -5.71
CA SER A 42 8.47 -4.77 -6.14
C SER A 42 9.93 -5.01 -5.74
N SER A 43 10.81 -4.02 -5.89
CA SER A 43 12.23 -4.19 -5.51
C SER A 43 12.43 -4.37 -4.00
N TYR A 44 11.63 -3.70 -3.16
CA TYR A 44 11.71 -3.88 -1.70
C TYR A 44 11.11 -5.20 -1.22
N THR A 45 10.00 -5.65 -1.84
CA THR A 45 9.29 -6.85 -1.39
C THR A 45 9.80 -8.14 -2.03
N GLY A 46 10.53 -8.04 -3.15
CA GLY A 46 10.91 -9.18 -3.99
C GLY A 46 9.73 -9.83 -4.71
N PHE A 47 8.54 -9.21 -4.68
CA PHE A 47 7.39 -9.67 -5.46
C PHE A 47 7.45 -9.13 -6.88
N SER A 48 6.91 -9.89 -7.84
CA SER A 48 6.70 -9.34 -9.18
C SER A 48 5.68 -8.20 -9.14
N GLY A 49 5.79 -7.23 -10.05
CA GLY A 49 4.85 -6.12 -10.13
C GLY A 49 3.39 -6.57 -10.36
N PHE A 50 3.18 -7.70 -11.03
CA PHE A 50 1.86 -8.32 -11.14
C PHE A 50 1.33 -8.79 -9.78
N LYS A 51 2.16 -9.46 -8.98
CA LYS A 51 1.80 -9.93 -7.64
C LYS A 51 1.50 -8.74 -6.71
N VAL A 52 2.32 -7.69 -6.74
CA VAL A 52 2.05 -6.43 -6.01
C VAL A 52 0.69 -5.83 -6.41
N LYS A 53 0.42 -5.69 -7.71
CA LYS A 53 -0.88 -5.19 -8.21
C LYS A 53 -2.05 -6.08 -7.78
N ARG A 54 -1.85 -7.39 -7.73
CA ARG A 54 -2.86 -8.34 -7.26
C ARG A 54 -3.17 -8.14 -5.77
N HIS A 55 -2.16 -7.86 -4.96
CA HIS A 55 -2.29 -7.59 -3.53
C HIS A 55 -2.97 -6.25 -3.23
N PHE A 56 -3.15 -5.34 -4.19
CA PHE A 56 -3.99 -4.14 -4.02
C PHE A 56 -5.49 -4.46 -3.87
N LYS A 57 -5.92 -5.68 -4.20
CA LYS A 57 -7.31 -6.12 -4.02
C LYS A 57 -7.46 -6.76 -2.63
N PRO A 58 -8.49 -6.39 -1.84
CA PRO A 58 -8.69 -6.93 -0.48
C PRO A 58 -8.70 -8.47 -0.43
N ASN A 59 -9.42 -9.12 -1.35
CA ASN A 59 -9.53 -10.59 -1.38
C ASN A 59 -8.20 -11.33 -1.55
N ASN A 60 -7.20 -10.70 -2.17
CA ASN A 60 -5.86 -11.30 -2.28
C ASN A 60 -4.97 -10.89 -1.10
N PHE A 61 -5.12 -9.66 -0.60
CA PHE A 61 -4.40 -9.21 0.58
C PHE A 61 -4.74 -10.02 1.83
N ASN A 62 -6.02 -10.36 2.02
CA ASN A 62 -6.47 -11.15 3.17
C ASN A 62 -5.98 -12.60 3.15
N LYS A 63 -5.34 -13.04 2.06
CA LYS A 63 -4.76 -14.38 1.90
C LYS A 63 -3.25 -14.38 2.07
N LEU A 64 -2.64 -13.22 2.32
CA LEU A 64 -1.20 -13.13 2.48
C LEU A 64 -0.76 -13.85 3.74
N THR A 65 0.32 -14.59 3.63
CA THR A 65 0.95 -15.21 4.79
C THR A 65 1.64 -14.16 5.64
N ASP A 66 1.97 -14.55 6.87
CA ASP A 66 2.76 -13.74 7.78
C ASP A 66 4.06 -13.22 7.16
N THR A 67 4.82 -14.10 6.51
CA THR A 67 6.07 -13.74 5.82
C THR A 67 5.84 -12.77 4.66
N GLU A 68 4.69 -12.84 3.98
CA GLU A 68 4.35 -11.90 2.90
C GLU A 68 3.94 -10.53 3.45
N LEU A 69 3.25 -10.48 4.58
CA LEU A 69 2.92 -9.23 5.28
C LEU A 69 4.17 -8.54 5.82
N ASP A 70 5.14 -9.30 6.37
CA ASP A 70 6.40 -8.76 6.89
C ASP A 70 7.22 -8.03 5.80
N LYS A 71 7.18 -8.52 4.56
CA LYS A 71 7.79 -7.84 3.41
C LYS A 71 7.20 -6.46 3.16
N TYR A 72 5.88 -6.30 3.33
CA TYR A 72 5.23 -5.00 3.20
C TYR A 72 5.49 -4.10 4.41
N VAL A 73 5.50 -4.64 5.63
CA VAL A 73 5.89 -3.91 6.84
C VAL A 73 7.28 -3.29 6.65
N TYR A 74 8.25 -4.11 6.22
CA TYR A 74 9.60 -3.66 5.92
C TYR A 74 9.64 -2.60 4.81
N ALA A 75 8.98 -2.86 3.67
CA ALA A 75 8.98 -1.93 2.54
C ALA A 75 8.38 -0.56 2.89
N PHE A 76 7.40 -0.51 3.78
CA PHE A 76 6.76 0.75 4.19
C PHE A 76 7.37 1.40 5.44
N GLY A 77 8.43 0.82 6.01
CA GLY A 77 9.06 1.33 7.23
C GLY A 77 8.13 1.27 8.45
N LEU A 78 7.20 0.32 8.47
CA LEU A 78 6.29 0.07 9.59
C LEU A 78 6.98 -0.82 10.64
N LYS A 79 6.42 -0.87 11.85
CA LYS A 79 7.00 -1.66 12.95
C LYS A 79 6.42 -3.06 13.02
N GLU A 80 5.10 -3.17 12.88
CA GLU A 80 4.37 -4.42 13.07
C GLU A 80 3.30 -4.62 12.00
N LYS A 81 2.91 -5.88 11.75
CA LYS A 81 1.85 -6.21 10.78
C LYS A 81 0.53 -5.49 11.04
N LYS A 82 0.18 -5.29 12.33
CA LYS A 82 -1.03 -4.55 12.73
C LYS A 82 -1.02 -3.10 12.21
N ASP A 83 0.16 -2.53 11.97
CA ASP A 83 0.28 -1.18 11.44
C ASP A 83 -0.20 -1.10 10.00
N LEU A 84 -0.14 -2.18 9.21
CA LEU A 84 -0.73 -2.20 7.87
C LEU A 84 -2.24 -1.95 7.91
N PHE A 85 -2.92 -2.11 9.04
CA PHE A 85 -4.37 -1.89 9.15
C PHE A 85 -4.71 -0.48 9.69
N LYS A 86 -3.72 0.33 10.06
CA LYS A 86 -3.91 1.69 10.61
C LYS A 86 -4.01 2.72 9.49
N ILE A 87 -5.19 2.84 8.90
CA ILE A 87 -5.45 3.81 7.83
C ILE A 87 -5.82 5.17 8.46
N ASP A 88 -4.79 5.96 8.73
CA ASP A 88 -4.81 7.27 9.41
C ASP A 88 -4.98 8.47 8.48
#